data_AF-A0A848Y543-F1
#
_entry.id   AF-A0A848Y543-F1
#
_cell.length_a   1.000
_cell.length_b   1.000
_cell.length_c   1.000
_cell.angle_alpha   90.00
_cell.angle_beta   90.00
_cell.angle_gamma   90.00
#
_symmetry.space_group_name_H-M   'P 1'
#
loop_
_entity.id
_entity.type
_entity.pdbx_description
1 polymer ?
#
loop_
_entity_poly.entity_id
_entity_poly.type
_entity_poly.pdbx_seq_one_letter_code
_entity_poly.pdbx_strand_id
1 'polypeptide(L)'
;MKHTRNLRSFPLYALALVFATSAHAQEHQHQHADTTQVMPMDHGDMMDMEHMQTMMPQMMRMHEWMMADLEMRAMMHEMMGGDHDIATMQERMAGMSPEEHHQMMEQMHARMMARIEAMPAEEHEAMMHRMMAAHHRLMEDPAVHEPMMADPEMHRMMEQMHGGDMMHDEQMEGMEHEHLGSSAEPDGDARHDGQHAPSPYADETERPIKALSAAEADGLLKGRGLGFARAAELNGYPGPLHVLELVDGLQLSPEQRTETQRLYDAMLAEATALGAQVVEQERHLDALFAAGEATPEAVDRIATHLGEVRGRLRAVHLRAHIAQRAVLTPEQVDAYRRLRGYAD
;
A
#
# COMPACT_ATOMS: atom_id res chain seq x y z
N MET A 1 33.85 -20.18 -17.15
CA MET A 1 34.19 -19.74 -15.78
C MET A 1 33.25 -18.62 -15.44
N LYS A 2 32.34 -18.86 -14.49
CA LYS A 2 31.22 -17.99 -14.14
C LYS A 2 31.66 -17.04 -13.03
N HIS A 3 31.46 -15.74 -13.20
CA HIS A 3 31.59 -14.77 -12.12
C HIS A 3 30.19 -14.38 -11.64
N THR A 4 29.90 -14.84 -10.43
CA THR A 4 28.83 -14.43 -9.53
C THR A 4 28.99 -12.96 -9.17
N ARG A 5 27.95 -12.13 -9.41
CA ARG A 5 27.84 -10.78 -8.87
C ARG A 5 26.54 -10.67 -8.07
N ASN A 6 26.68 -10.04 -6.91
CA ASN A 6 25.76 -9.97 -5.78
C ASN A 6 24.37 -9.41 -6.14
N LEU A 7 23.33 -10.24 -6.00
CA LEU A 7 21.94 -9.83 -5.72
C LEU A 7 21.68 -10.07 -4.22
N ARG A 8 22.24 -9.23 -3.36
CA ARG A 8 22.09 -9.36 -1.90
C ARG A 8 21.97 -7.99 -1.25
N SER A 9 20.90 -7.23 -1.52
CA SER A 9 20.62 -6.05 -0.68
C SER A 9 19.16 -5.56 -0.67
N PHE A 10 18.38 -5.72 -1.74
CA PHE A 10 17.08 -5.02 -1.82
C PHE A 10 15.83 -5.77 -1.31
N PRO A 11 15.68 -7.10 -1.36
CA PRO A 11 14.44 -7.73 -0.91
C PRO A 11 14.35 -7.91 0.62
N LEU A 12 15.41 -7.58 1.37
CA LEU A 12 15.46 -7.71 2.83
C LEU A 12 14.95 -6.46 3.57
N TYR A 13 14.84 -5.32 2.89
CA TYR A 13 14.38 -4.07 3.51
C TYR A 13 12.88 -4.08 3.86
N ALA A 14 12.06 -4.76 3.05
CA ALA A 14 10.63 -4.94 3.34
C ALA A 14 10.37 -5.80 4.59
N LEU A 15 11.34 -6.64 4.99
CA LEU A 15 11.28 -7.44 6.21
C LEU A 15 11.84 -6.68 7.43
N ALA A 16 12.88 -5.86 7.23
CA ALA A 16 13.49 -5.06 8.28
C ALA A 16 12.58 -3.91 8.78
N LEU A 17 11.71 -3.37 7.92
CA LEU A 17 10.82 -2.25 8.25
C LEU A 17 9.58 -2.63 9.09
N VAL A 18 9.40 -3.92 9.43
CA VAL A 18 8.31 -4.37 10.33
C VAL A 18 8.72 -4.32 11.82
N PHE A 19 10.01 -4.17 12.16
CA PHE A 19 10.52 -4.47 13.51
C PHE A 19 11.16 -3.31 14.28
N ALA A 20 11.01 -2.09 13.79
CA ALA A 20 11.58 -0.90 14.38
C ALA A 20 10.71 -0.36 15.54
N THR A 21 10.65 -1.08 16.66
CA THR A 21 10.30 -0.50 17.98
C THR A 21 11.02 -1.21 19.11
N SER A 22 11.97 -0.48 19.72
CA SER A 22 12.01 -0.12 21.15
C SER A 22 13.43 -0.11 21.70
N ALA A 23 14.10 1.01 21.50
CA ALA A 23 15.10 1.54 22.42
C ALA A 23 14.60 2.96 22.74
N HIS A 24 14.28 3.31 23.97
CA HIS A 24 15.30 3.64 24.93
C HIS A 24 14.65 3.64 26.31
N ALA A 25 15.35 3.03 27.26
CA ALA A 25 15.46 3.64 28.58
C ALA A 25 16.92 3.58 29.01
N GLN A 26 17.45 4.77 29.29
CA GLN A 26 18.57 5.09 30.18
C GLN A 26 19.90 5.49 29.52
N GLU A 27 20.08 6.81 29.50
CA GLU A 27 21.38 7.44 29.60
C GLU A 27 21.68 7.76 31.09
N HIS A 28 22.98 7.65 31.44
CA HIS A 28 23.68 7.98 32.69
C HIS A 28 23.75 6.93 33.83
N GLN A 29 24.88 6.20 33.91
CA GLN A 29 25.84 6.31 35.04
C GLN A 29 27.17 5.53 34.85
N HIS A 30 28.29 6.26 35.06
CA HIS A 30 29.65 5.84 35.48
C HIS A 30 30.61 5.00 34.60
N GLN A 31 31.61 5.72 34.08
CA GLN A 31 33.07 5.61 34.37
C GLN A 31 33.82 4.27 34.31
N HIS A 32 34.84 4.28 33.42
CA HIS A 32 36.15 3.61 33.44
C HIS A 32 36.21 2.07 33.53
N ALA A 33 36.61 1.41 32.43
CA ALA A 33 38.00 0.95 32.26
C ALA A 33 38.20 0.16 30.95
N ASP A 34 39.22 0.62 30.23
CA ASP A 34 40.17 -0.13 29.39
C ASP A 34 39.73 -0.82 28.09
N THR A 35 40.47 -0.39 27.08
CA THR A 35 40.44 -0.66 25.64
C THR A 35 40.99 -2.02 25.28
N THR A 36 40.41 -2.69 24.27
CA THR A 36 41.16 -3.17 23.09
C THR A 36 40.21 -3.38 21.91
N GLN A 37 40.17 -2.37 21.04
CA GLN A 37 40.20 -2.47 19.58
C GLN A 37 39.13 -3.33 18.86
N VAL A 38 38.02 -2.68 18.49
CA VAL A 38 37.28 -2.99 17.26
C VAL A 38 37.01 -1.66 16.54
N MET A 39 37.33 -1.61 15.26
CA MET A 39 37.18 -0.42 14.39
C MET A 39 35.70 0.02 14.37
N PRO A 40 35.39 1.33 14.38
CA PRO A 40 34.01 1.77 14.20
C PRO A 40 33.59 1.46 12.76
N MET A 41 32.57 0.61 12.61
CA MET A 41 31.79 0.61 11.37
C MET A 41 31.09 1.96 11.30
N ASP A 42 31.33 2.67 10.20
CA ASP A 42 30.59 3.87 9.83
C ASP A 42 29.12 3.47 9.62
N HIS A 43 28.26 3.84 10.58
CA HIS A 43 26.81 3.67 10.52
C HIS A 43 26.20 4.97 10.01
N GLY A 44 26.37 5.22 8.72
CA GLY A 44 25.48 6.12 7.99
C GLY A 44 24.13 5.43 7.83
N ASP A 45 23.11 6.01 8.46
CA ASP A 45 21.68 5.65 8.42
C ASP A 45 21.19 4.48 9.29
N MET A 46 21.50 4.53 10.59
CA MET A 46 20.58 4.01 11.60
C MET A 46 19.52 5.10 11.87
N MET A 47 18.27 4.85 11.43
CA MET A 47 17.17 5.80 11.62
C MET A 47 17.00 6.16 13.10
N ASP A 48 16.92 7.47 13.38
CA ASP A 48 16.74 8.01 14.73
C ASP A 48 15.48 7.42 15.39
N MET A 49 15.57 7.12 16.69
CA MET A 49 14.52 6.44 17.44
C MET A 49 13.27 7.30 17.59
N GLU A 50 13.42 8.64 17.63
CA GLU A 50 12.30 9.57 17.59
C GLU A 50 11.58 9.51 16.22
N HIS A 51 12.36 9.35 15.14
CA HIS A 51 11.86 9.20 13.78
C HIS A 51 11.12 7.87 13.55
N MET A 52 11.59 6.77 14.14
CA MET A 52 10.84 5.51 14.14
C MET A 52 9.50 5.63 14.87
N GLN A 53 9.46 6.34 16.00
CA GLN A 53 8.25 6.48 16.80
C GLN A 53 7.19 7.34 16.09
N THR A 54 7.62 8.33 15.30
CA THR A 54 6.73 9.11 14.43
C THR A 54 6.17 8.30 13.25
N MET A 55 6.93 7.33 12.74
CA MET A 55 6.51 6.47 11.62
C MET A 55 5.62 5.29 12.02
N MET A 56 5.52 4.96 13.31
CA MET A 56 4.76 3.80 13.78
C MET A 56 3.30 3.74 13.28
N PRO A 57 2.51 4.82 13.29
CA PRO A 57 1.16 4.80 12.73
C PRO A 57 1.11 4.52 11.22
N GLN A 58 2.16 4.86 10.47
CA GLN A 58 2.24 4.56 9.04
C GLN A 58 2.67 3.12 8.80
N MET A 59 3.66 2.63 9.54
CA MET A 59 4.07 1.23 9.47
C MET A 59 2.92 0.29 9.82
N MET A 60 2.11 0.64 10.83
CA MET A 60 0.91 -0.12 11.19
C MET A 60 -0.16 -0.10 10.08
N ARG A 61 -0.34 1.03 9.38
CA ARG A 61 -1.26 1.13 8.22
C ARG A 61 -0.76 0.35 7.02
N MET A 62 0.53 0.41 6.72
CA MET A 62 1.17 -0.38 5.67
C MET A 62 1.05 -1.88 5.97
N HIS A 63 1.28 -2.27 7.23
CA HIS A 63 1.06 -3.64 7.69
C HIS A 63 -0.41 -4.06 7.53
N GLU A 64 -1.37 -3.21 7.90
CA GLU A 64 -2.80 -3.46 7.72
C GLU A 64 -3.17 -3.69 6.24
N TRP A 65 -2.63 -2.89 5.32
CA TRP A 65 -2.85 -3.05 3.88
C TRP A 65 -2.21 -4.32 3.33
N MET A 66 -0.95 -4.60 3.69
CA MET A 66 -0.29 -5.85 3.30
C MET A 66 -1.07 -7.07 3.81
N MET A 67 -1.59 -7.00 5.02
CA MET A 67 -2.39 -8.08 5.57
C MET A 67 -3.78 -8.17 4.93
N ALA A 68 -4.32 -7.12 4.29
CA ALA A 68 -5.60 -7.21 3.60
C ALA A 68 -5.57 -8.20 2.40
N ASP A 69 -4.41 -8.42 1.77
CA ASP A 69 -4.24 -9.41 0.71
C ASP A 69 -4.13 -10.84 1.30
N LEU A 70 -4.97 -11.75 0.78
CA LEU A 70 -5.06 -13.14 1.26
C LEU A 70 -3.78 -13.94 1.00
N GLU A 71 -3.07 -13.65 -0.09
CA GLU A 71 -1.84 -14.33 -0.45
C GLU A 71 -0.68 -13.87 0.45
N MET A 72 -0.59 -12.57 0.74
CA MET A 72 0.34 -12.03 1.75
C MET A 72 0.10 -12.63 3.13
N ARG A 73 -1.16 -12.75 3.56
CA ARG A 73 -1.52 -13.43 4.82
C ARG A 73 -1.08 -14.90 4.82
N ALA A 74 -1.34 -15.62 3.73
CA ALA A 74 -0.95 -17.03 3.59
C ALA A 74 0.57 -17.21 3.63
N MET A 75 1.32 -16.37 2.91
CA MET A 75 2.79 -16.38 2.91
C MET A 75 3.35 -16.05 4.30
N MET A 76 2.83 -15.02 4.96
CA MET A 76 3.23 -14.68 6.33
C MET A 76 2.97 -15.84 7.29
N HIS A 77 1.82 -16.49 7.20
CA HIS A 77 1.49 -17.66 8.02
C HIS A 77 2.45 -18.85 7.77
N GLU A 78 2.81 -19.09 6.51
CA GLU A 78 3.77 -20.12 6.09
C GLU A 78 5.20 -19.83 6.60
N MET A 79 5.61 -18.56 6.55
CA MET A 79 6.92 -18.10 7.03
C MET A 79 7.00 -18.12 8.57
N MET A 80 5.87 -17.87 9.24
CA MET A 80 5.73 -17.91 10.68
C MET A 80 5.53 -19.33 11.25
N GLY A 81 5.60 -20.36 10.40
CA GLY A 81 5.58 -21.75 10.82
C GLY A 81 4.21 -22.31 11.19
N GLY A 82 3.12 -21.65 10.75
CA GLY A 82 1.76 -22.22 10.74
C GLY A 82 1.01 -22.36 12.07
N ASP A 83 1.66 -22.09 13.21
CA ASP A 83 1.08 -22.30 14.55
C ASP A 83 0.73 -21.00 15.31
N HIS A 84 0.72 -19.85 14.63
CA HIS A 84 0.51 -18.56 15.29
C HIS A 84 -0.89 -18.02 14.97
N ASP A 85 -1.84 -18.28 15.86
CA ASP A 85 -3.10 -17.55 15.91
C ASP A 85 -2.81 -16.07 16.28
N ILE A 86 -3.16 -15.16 15.37
CA ILE A 86 -2.94 -13.71 15.53
C ILE A 86 -3.64 -13.20 16.80
N ALA A 87 -4.80 -13.78 17.17
CA ALA A 87 -5.51 -13.41 18.39
C ALA A 87 -4.72 -13.83 19.65
N THR A 88 -4.16 -15.04 19.66
CA THR A 88 -3.29 -15.53 20.73
C THR A 88 -1.99 -14.72 20.84
N MET A 89 -1.46 -14.22 19.71
CA MET A 89 -0.28 -13.34 19.71
C MET A 89 -0.61 -11.95 20.27
N GLN A 90 -1.74 -11.36 19.88
CA GLN A 90 -2.21 -10.07 20.40
C GLN A 90 -2.50 -10.13 21.91
N GLU A 91 -3.08 -11.23 22.39
CA GLU A 91 -3.34 -11.45 23.83
C GLU A 91 -2.03 -11.61 24.63
N ARG A 92 -1.03 -12.29 24.06
CA ARG A 92 0.32 -12.37 24.65
C ARG A 92 1.02 -11.01 24.69
N MET A 93 0.87 -10.20 23.65
CA MET A 93 1.48 -8.86 23.57
C MET A 93 0.84 -7.86 24.54
N ALA A 94 -0.46 -7.97 24.82
CA ALA A 94 -1.18 -7.07 25.71
C ALA A 94 -0.70 -7.09 27.18
N GLY A 95 0.06 -8.12 27.58
CA GLY A 95 0.59 -8.29 28.93
C GLY A 95 2.11 -8.16 29.07
N MET A 96 2.85 -7.89 27.98
CA MET A 96 4.32 -7.83 27.97
C MET A 96 4.84 -6.41 28.21
N SER A 97 6.00 -6.32 28.87
CA SER A 97 6.76 -5.07 28.90
C SER A 97 7.33 -4.73 27.51
N PRO A 98 7.66 -3.45 27.24
CA PRO A 98 8.27 -3.05 25.97
C PRO A 98 9.55 -3.84 25.61
N GLU A 99 10.35 -4.21 26.60
CA GLU A 99 11.59 -4.99 26.41
C GLU A 99 11.31 -6.45 26.03
N GLU A 100 10.31 -7.07 26.65
CA GLU A 100 9.87 -8.43 26.31
C GLU A 100 9.25 -8.47 24.91
N HIS A 101 8.49 -7.44 24.54
CA HIS A 101 7.95 -7.27 23.21
C HIS A 101 9.07 -7.19 22.15
N HIS A 102 10.12 -6.42 22.43
CA HIS A 102 11.29 -6.32 21.56
C HIS A 102 11.98 -7.66 21.33
N GLN A 103 12.33 -8.35 22.43
CA GLN A 103 13.03 -9.63 22.36
C GLN A 103 12.21 -10.69 21.63
N MET A 104 10.89 -10.68 21.81
CA MET A 104 9.99 -11.58 21.09
C MET A 104 10.03 -11.32 19.59
N MET A 105 9.95 -10.06 19.17
CA MET A 105 9.99 -9.66 17.76
C MET A 105 11.35 -9.94 17.11
N GLU A 106 12.44 -9.71 17.83
CA GLU A 106 13.80 -10.01 17.38
C GLU A 106 13.99 -11.53 17.14
N GLN A 107 13.54 -12.36 18.08
CA GLN A 107 13.58 -13.82 17.93
C GLN A 107 12.70 -14.30 16.78
N MET A 108 11.56 -13.65 16.54
CA MET A 108 10.65 -13.96 15.46
C MET A 108 11.30 -13.67 14.10
N HIS A 109 11.90 -12.49 13.94
CA HIS A 109 12.63 -12.13 12.74
C HIS A 109 13.84 -13.06 12.48
N ALA A 110 14.61 -13.40 13.51
CA ALA A 110 15.73 -14.32 13.39
C ALA A 110 15.30 -15.72 12.89
N ARG A 111 14.16 -16.24 13.39
CA ARG A 111 13.60 -17.52 12.93
C ARG A 111 13.14 -17.46 11.47
N MET A 112 12.51 -16.34 11.09
CA MET A 112 12.05 -16.10 9.73
C MET A 112 13.22 -16.08 8.73
N MET A 113 14.29 -15.35 9.08
CA MET A 113 15.51 -15.27 8.27
C MET A 113 16.20 -16.63 8.12
N ALA A 114 16.33 -17.38 9.22
CA ALA A 114 16.90 -18.73 9.17
C ALA A 114 16.08 -19.69 8.27
N ARG A 115 14.76 -19.52 8.21
CA ARG A 115 13.88 -20.30 7.34
C ARG A 115 14.08 -19.96 5.87
N ILE A 116 14.22 -18.67 5.54
CA ILE A 116 14.52 -18.20 4.17
C ILE A 116 15.89 -18.72 3.73
N GLU A 117 16.91 -18.63 4.58
CA GLU A 117 18.25 -19.12 4.26
C GLU A 117 18.30 -20.64 4.07
N ALA A 118 17.47 -21.40 4.79
CA ALA A 118 17.36 -22.85 4.66
C ALA A 118 16.47 -23.30 3.49
N MET A 119 15.80 -22.39 2.80
CA MET A 119 14.85 -22.69 1.73
C MET A 119 15.57 -23.13 0.45
N PRO A 120 15.13 -24.20 -0.23
CA PRO A 120 15.63 -24.57 -1.55
C PRO A 120 15.48 -23.41 -2.55
N ALA A 121 16.43 -23.27 -3.48
CA ALA A 121 16.46 -22.14 -4.42
C ALA A 121 15.18 -22.01 -5.26
N GLU A 122 14.59 -23.13 -5.70
CA GLU A 122 13.33 -23.15 -6.47
C GLU A 122 12.13 -22.68 -5.62
N GLU A 123 12.10 -23.05 -4.34
CA GLU A 123 11.05 -22.61 -3.40
C GLU A 123 11.21 -21.13 -3.05
N HIS A 124 12.45 -20.67 -2.89
CA HIS A 124 12.77 -19.27 -2.64
C HIS A 124 12.38 -18.38 -3.85
N GLU A 125 12.67 -18.84 -5.06
CA GLU A 125 12.27 -18.15 -6.29
C GLU A 125 10.74 -18.08 -6.43
N ALA A 126 10.04 -19.19 -6.18
CA ALA A 126 8.58 -19.23 -6.19
C ALA A 126 7.96 -18.30 -5.12
N MET A 127 8.52 -18.27 -3.92
CA MET A 127 8.12 -17.36 -2.85
C MET A 127 8.32 -15.89 -3.27
N MET A 128 9.46 -15.54 -3.85
CA MET A 128 9.73 -14.18 -4.33
C MET A 128 8.78 -13.77 -5.45
N HIS A 129 8.44 -14.68 -6.37
CA HIS A 129 7.42 -14.43 -7.41
C HIS A 129 6.02 -14.19 -6.81
N ARG A 130 5.61 -14.99 -5.83
CA ARG A 130 4.33 -14.81 -5.13
C ARG A 130 4.28 -13.47 -4.39
N MET A 131 5.39 -13.11 -3.73
CA MET A 131 5.52 -11.83 -3.02
C MET A 131 5.47 -10.63 -3.97
N MET A 132 6.18 -10.68 -5.10
CA MET A 132 6.13 -9.62 -6.12
C MET A 132 4.72 -9.48 -6.73
N ALA A 133 4.05 -10.59 -7.04
CA ALA A 133 2.69 -10.56 -7.56
C ALA A 133 1.70 -9.99 -6.54
N ALA A 134 1.86 -10.29 -5.25
CA ALA A 134 1.01 -9.75 -4.20
C ALA A 134 1.27 -8.26 -3.94
N HIS A 135 2.54 -7.85 -3.93
CA HIS A 135 2.93 -6.45 -3.88
C HIS A 135 2.36 -5.66 -5.07
N HIS A 136 2.44 -6.20 -6.28
CA HIS A 136 1.88 -5.57 -7.47
C HIS A 136 0.36 -5.34 -7.34
N ARG A 137 -0.40 -6.37 -6.95
CA ARG A 137 -1.85 -6.25 -6.72
C ARG A 137 -2.19 -5.21 -5.66
N LEU A 138 -1.39 -5.14 -4.59
CA LEU A 138 -1.57 -4.17 -3.53
C LEU A 138 -1.37 -2.74 -4.04
N MET A 139 -0.36 -2.53 -4.89
CA MET A 139 -0.03 -1.22 -5.47
C MET A 139 -0.96 -0.83 -6.62
N GLU A 140 -1.61 -1.80 -7.27
CA GLU A 140 -2.65 -1.56 -8.26
C GLU A 140 -4.02 -1.25 -7.64
N ASP A 141 -4.24 -1.58 -6.36
CA ASP A 141 -5.48 -1.25 -5.66
C ASP A 141 -5.51 0.26 -5.35
N PRO A 142 -6.42 1.06 -5.97
CA PRO A 142 -6.51 2.49 -5.71
C PRO A 142 -6.80 2.79 -4.23
N ALA A 143 -7.49 1.87 -3.53
CA ALA A 143 -7.79 2.02 -2.11
C ALA A 143 -6.56 1.91 -1.21
N VAL A 144 -5.43 1.44 -1.73
CA VAL A 144 -4.14 1.33 -1.04
C VAL A 144 -3.13 2.32 -1.63
N HIS A 145 -3.04 2.40 -2.95
CA HIS A 145 -2.09 3.28 -3.64
C HIS A 145 -2.39 4.76 -3.41
N GLU A 146 -3.65 5.21 -3.49
CA GLU A 146 -3.98 6.63 -3.31
C GLU A 146 -3.68 7.13 -1.88
N PRO A 147 -4.10 6.45 -0.79
CA PRO A 147 -3.73 6.88 0.57
C PRO A 147 -2.23 6.84 0.84
N MET A 148 -1.52 5.87 0.25
CA MET A 148 -0.09 5.73 0.38
C MET A 148 0.67 6.86 -0.35
N MET A 149 0.24 7.23 -1.55
CA MET A 149 0.82 8.36 -2.30
C MET A 149 0.39 9.73 -1.75
N ALA A 150 -0.73 9.79 -1.03
CA ALA A 150 -1.18 10.98 -0.32
C ALA A 150 -0.47 11.18 1.04
N ASP A 151 0.32 10.22 1.51
CA ASP A 151 1.10 10.35 2.75
C ASP A 151 2.37 11.20 2.51
N PRO A 152 2.49 12.39 3.13
CA PRO A 152 3.63 13.28 2.92
C PRO A 152 4.98 12.68 3.31
N GLU A 153 5.01 11.70 4.21
CA GLU A 153 6.25 11.02 4.61
C GLU A 153 6.66 9.94 3.63
N MET A 154 5.71 9.22 3.02
CA MET A 154 6.02 8.32 1.91
C MET A 154 6.53 9.10 0.70
N HIS A 155 5.97 10.28 0.43
CA HIS A 155 6.47 11.17 -0.61
C HIS A 155 7.92 11.61 -0.32
N ARG A 156 8.20 12.07 0.91
CA ARG A 156 9.57 12.40 1.34
C ARG A 156 10.53 11.21 1.26
N MET A 157 10.08 10.01 1.62
CA MET A 157 10.89 8.80 1.56
C MET A 157 11.22 8.41 0.11
N MET A 158 10.25 8.53 -0.81
CA MET A 158 10.50 8.33 -2.25
C MET A 158 11.41 9.41 -2.85
N GLU A 159 11.23 10.67 -2.43
CA GLU A 159 12.11 11.78 -2.80
C GLU A 159 13.53 11.59 -2.26
N GLN A 160 13.70 11.11 -1.03
CA GLN A 160 15.01 10.80 -0.43
C GLN A 160 15.68 9.58 -1.09
N MET A 161 14.91 8.55 -1.47
CA MET A 161 15.43 7.40 -2.23
C MET A 161 15.85 7.77 -3.66
N HIS A 162 15.22 8.78 -4.27
CA HIS A 162 15.61 9.31 -5.58
C HIS A 162 16.62 10.46 -5.50
N GLY A 163 16.81 11.06 -4.32
CA GLY A 163 17.68 12.22 -4.05
C GLY A 163 19.05 11.90 -3.43
N GLY A 164 19.39 10.62 -3.25
CA GLY A 164 20.70 10.17 -2.79
C GLY A 164 21.78 10.17 -3.89
N ASP A 165 22.01 11.32 -4.51
CA ASP A 165 23.25 11.60 -5.23
C ASP A 165 24.14 12.47 -4.32
N MET A 166 25.07 11.84 -3.59
CA MET A 166 26.13 12.53 -2.87
C MET A 166 27.40 11.68 -2.93
N MET A 167 28.24 11.93 -3.94
CA MET A 167 29.71 12.02 -3.81
C MET A 167 30.30 12.59 -5.13
N HIS A 168 30.34 13.91 -5.26
CA HIS A 168 31.45 14.61 -5.93
C HIS A 168 31.86 15.83 -5.10
N ASP A 169 33.18 15.86 -4.87
CA ASP A 169 34.06 16.98 -4.56
C ASP A 169 33.86 17.82 -3.28
N GLU A 170 34.70 17.53 -2.28
CA GLU A 170 35.47 18.55 -1.56
C GLU A 170 36.84 17.99 -1.12
N GLN A 171 37.90 18.28 -1.91
CA GLN A 171 39.25 18.62 -1.42
C GLN A 171 40.14 19.10 -2.58
N MET A 172 39.99 20.37 -2.92
CA MET A 172 41.03 21.18 -3.56
C MET A 172 41.76 21.97 -2.46
N GLU A 173 42.99 21.57 -2.14
CA GLU A 173 44.15 22.48 -2.00
C GLU A 173 45.41 21.66 -1.70
N GLY A 174 46.34 21.67 -2.66
CA GLY A 174 47.57 20.87 -2.60
C GLY A 174 48.60 21.23 -3.66
N MET A 175 49.03 22.50 -3.65
CA MET A 175 50.32 23.02 -4.13
C MET A 175 50.61 23.06 -5.64
N GLU A 176 51.16 24.21 -6.01
CA GLU A 176 51.44 24.68 -7.36
C GLU A 176 52.72 24.10 -8.00
N HIS A 177 52.76 24.28 -9.32
CA HIS A 177 53.91 24.47 -10.22
C HIS A 177 54.60 23.27 -10.90
N GLU A 178 54.47 23.33 -12.24
CA GLU A 178 55.40 22.93 -13.30
C GLU A 178 55.72 21.43 -13.49
N HIS A 179 55.30 20.85 -14.63
CA HIS A 179 56.22 20.53 -15.73
C HIS A 179 55.47 19.90 -16.94
N LEU A 180 55.70 20.51 -18.11
CA LEU A 180 55.77 19.96 -19.48
C LEU A 180 55.10 18.61 -19.83
N GLY A 181 54.16 18.67 -20.78
CA GLY A 181 54.41 18.13 -22.13
C GLY A 181 53.82 16.77 -22.51
N SER A 182 53.24 16.77 -23.73
CA SER A 182 53.23 15.65 -24.70
C SER A 182 52.08 14.64 -24.66
N SER A 183 51.14 14.86 -25.58
CA SER A 183 50.59 13.89 -26.56
C SER A 183 50.42 12.41 -26.18
N ALA A 184 49.17 11.94 -26.14
CA ALA A 184 48.72 10.70 -26.80
C ALA A 184 47.18 10.63 -26.78
N GLU A 185 46.62 10.02 -27.83
CA GLU A 185 45.21 9.96 -28.27
C GLU A 185 44.21 9.39 -27.24
N PRO A 186 42.89 9.63 -27.40
CA PRO A 186 41.88 8.72 -26.89
C PRO A 186 41.12 8.03 -28.03
N ASP A 187 41.40 6.74 -28.20
CA ASP A 187 40.43 5.74 -28.63
C ASP A 187 39.39 5.54 -27.51
N GLY A 188 38.13 5.31 -27.88
CA GLY A 188 37.15 4.65 -27.00
C GLY A 188 35.87 5.43 -26.77
N ASP A 189 35.03 5.49 -27.79
CA ASP A 189 33.63 5.87 -27.72
C ASP A 189 32.86 4.81 -26.88
N ALA A 190 32.75 5.03 -25.57
CA ALA A 190 31.98 4.17 -24.67
C ALA A 190 30.59 4.77 -24.44
N ARG A 191 29.65 4.32 -25.28
CA ARG A 191 28.21 4.54 -25.16
C ARG A 191 27.75 4.07 -23.77
N HIS A 192 27.20 5.00 -22.98
CA HIS A 192 26.43 4.68 -21.78
C HIS A 192 25.05 4.15 -22.21
N ASP A 193 24.90 2.83 -22.30
CA ASP A 193 23.59 2.17 -22.37
C ASP A 193 22.96 2.18 -20.96
N GLY A 194 22.22 3.25 -20.65
CA GLY A 194 21.30 3.29 -19.52
C GLY A 194 20.05 2.47 -19.85
N GLN A 195 19.99 1.23 -19.38
CA GLN A 195 18.79 0.40 -19.51
C GLN A 195 17.70 0.97 -18.59
N HIS A 196 16.78 1.74 -19.17
CA HIS A 196 15.55 2.14 -18.49
C HIS A 196 14.69 0.90 -18.21
N ALA A 197 14.35 0.68 -16.94
CA ALA A 197 13.36 -0.33 -16.56
C ALA A 197 12.02 -0.03 -17.26
N PRO A 198 11.26 -1.07 -17.70
CA PRO A 198 9.97 -0.87 -18.33
C PRO A 198 9.00 -0.15 -17.39
N SER A 199 8.09 0.63 -17.96
CA SER A 199 7.03 1.33 -17.22
C SER A 199 6.23 0.34 -16.35
N PRO A 200 5.83 0.70 -15.11
CA PRO A 200 4.95 -0.13 -14.30
C PRO A 200 3.58 -0.38 -14.96
N TYR A 201 3.22 0.42 -15.98
CA TYR A 201 1.97 0.30 -16.73
C TYR A 201 2.14 -0.42 -18.08
N ALA A 202 3.31 -1.02 -18.34
CA ALA A 202 3.61 -1.67 -19.63
C ALA A 202 2.56 -2.74 -19.97
N ASP A 203 2.14 -3.53 -18.98
CA ASP A 203 1.16 -4.60 -19.13
C ASP A 203 -0.29 -4.08 -19.25
N GLU A 204 -0.53 -2.80 -18.93
CA GLU A 204 -1.86 -2.18 -19.03
C GLU A 204 -2.18 -1.66 -20.44
N THR A 205 -1.18 -1.60 -21.31
CA THR A 205 -1.31 -1.14 -22.70
C THR A 205 -2.25 -2.01 -23.54
N GLU A 206 -2.59 -3.22 -23.10
CA GLU A 206 -3.54 -4.11 -23.75
C GLU A 206 -4.97 -4.01 -23.18
N ARG A 207 -5.21 -3.19 -22.16
CA ARG A 207 -6.56 -3.01 -21.58
C ARG A 207 -7.54 -2.43 -22.60
N PRO A 208 -8.81 -2.89 -22.64
CA PRO A 208 -9.81 -2.31 -23.55
C PRO A 208 -10.13 -0.84 -23.27
N ILE A 209 -9.97 -0.38 -22.02
CA ILE A 209 -10.07 1.02 -21.60
C ILE A 209 -8.86 1.23 -20.69
N LYS A 210 -7.88 2.05 -21.08
CA LYS A 210 -6.59 2.11 -20.37
C LYS A 210 -6.74 2.61 -18.93
N ALA A 211 -7.65 3.55 -18.71
CA ALA A 211 -7.91 4.15 -17.40
C ALA A 211 -8.71 3.27 -16.43
N LEU A 212 -9.27 2.13 -16.86
CA LEU A 212 -10.09 1.28 -16.00
C LEU A 212 -9.56 -0.16 -15.98
N SER A 213 -9.39 -0.70 -14.78
CA SER A 213 -9.22 -2.15 -14.62
C SER A 213 -10.51 -2.89 -15.02
N ALA A 214 -10.39 -4.17 -15.39
CA ALA A 214 -11.56 -5.00 -15.72
C ALA A 214 -12.51 -5.13 -14.52
N ALA A 215 -11.98 -5.19 -13.30
CA ALA A 215 -12.77 -5.28 -12.07
C ALA A 215 -13.54 -3.98 -11.78
N GLU A 216 -12.92 -2.82 -12.01
CA GLU A 216 -13.56 -1.52 -11.83
C GLU A 216 -14.66 -1.31 -12.88
N ALA A 217 -14.38 -1.62 -14.15
CA ALA A 217 -15.39 -1.56 -15.22
C ALA A 217 -16.59 -2.49 -14.93
N ASP A 218 -16.35 -3.74 -14.51
CA ASP A 218 -17.42 -4.66 -14.09
C ASP A 218 -18.21 -4.12 -12.89
N GLY A 219 -17.50 -3.54 -11.92
CA GLY A 219 -18.11 -2.93 -10.74
C GLY A 219 -19.03 -1.76 -11.08
N LEU A 220 -18.58 -0.86 -11.95
CA LEU A 220 -19.37 0.27 -12.45
C LEU A 220 -20.63 -0.23 -13.20
N LEU A 221 -20.46 -1.19 -14.11
CA LEU A 221 -21.57 -1.76 -14.89
C LEU A 221 -22.59 -2.53 -14.03
N LYS A 222 -22.19 -3.01 -12.85
CA LYS A 222 -23.06 -3.69 -11.88
C LYS A 222 -23.50 -2.78 -10.73
N GLY A 223 -23.18 -1.49 -10.76
CA GLY A 223 -23.54 -0.53 -9.70
C GLY A 223 -22.95 -0.89 -8.31
N ARG A 224 -21.77 -1.53 -8.27
CA ARG A 224 -21.10 -1.89 -7.01
C ARG A 224 -20.63 -0.65 -6.27
N GLY A 225 -20.57 -0.76 -4.94
CA GLY A 225 -20.20 0.34 -4.06
C GLY A 225 -18.79 0.90 -4.25
N LEU A 226 -17.82 0.13 -4.77
CA LEU A 226 -16.44 0.55 -5.11
C LEU A 226 -15.77 1.55 -4.13
N GLY A 227 -16.10 1.46 -2.83
CA GLY A 227 -15.62 2.41 -1.82
C GLY A 227 -16.32 3.79 -1.79
N PHE A 228 -17.24 4.10 -2.70
CA PHE A 228 -17.93 5.40 -2.82
C PHE A 228 -18.59 5.90 -1.53
N ALA A 229 -19.11 4.98 -0.71
CA ALA A 229 -19.81 5.31 0.54
C ALA A 229 -18.99 5.05 1.82
N ARG A 230 -17.67 4.81 1.75
CA ARG A 230 -16.84 4.58 2.95
C ARG A 230 -16.99 5.69 3.99
N ALA A 231 -17.10 6.94 3.56
CA ALA A 231 -17.32 8.08 4.45
C ALA A 231 -18.62 7.95 5.29
N ALA A 232 -19.69 7.38 4.72
CA ALA A 232 -20.92 7.14 5.44
C ALA A 232 -20.82 5.89 6.32
N GLU A 233 -20.39 4.77 5.72
CA GLU A 233 -20.28 3.47 6.36
C GLU A 233 -19.45 3.51 7.65
N LEU A 234 -18.23 4.05 7.56
CA LEU A 234 -17.29 4.13 8.68
C LEU A 234 -17.69 5.15 9.75
N ASN A 235 -18.69 6.00 9.46
CA ASN A 235 -19.25 6.97 10.41
C ASN A 235 -20.65 6.54 10.92
N GLY A 236 -20.97 5.25 10.85
CA GLY A 236 -22.19 4.70 11.46
C GLY A 236 -23.46 4.96 10.64
N TYR A 237 -23.35 5.12 9.33
CA TYR A 237 -24.48 5.13 8.41
C TYR A 237 -24.53 3.80 7.65
N PRO A 238 -25.45 2.89 7.99
CA PRO A 238 -25.49 1.55 7.39
C PRO A 238 -25.80 1.57 5.90
N GLY A 239 -25.14 0.70 5.12
CA GLY A 239 -25.45 0.48 3.71
C GLY A 239 -26.61 -0.50 3.52
N PRO A 240 -27.54 -0.26 2.58
CA PRO A 240 -28.74 -1.09 2.42
C PRO A 240 -28.42 -2.56 2.07
N LEU A 241 -27.40 -2.82 1.24
CA LEU A 241 -26.96 -4.19 0.96
C LEU A 241 -26.52 -4.93 2.23
N HIS A 242 -25.68 -4.30 3.03
CA HIS A 242 -25.15 -4.91 4.25
C HIS A 242 -26.21 -5.09 5.32
N VAL A 243 -27.21 -4.20 5.37
CA VAL A 243 -28.38 -4.38 6.22
C VAL A 243 -29.21 -5.60 5.76
N LEU A 244 -29.34 -5.82 4.44
CA LEU A 244 -29.97 -7.03 3.88
C LEU A 244 -29.15 -8.32 4.09
N GLU A 245 -27.85 -8.22 4.32
CA GLU A 245 -27.00 -9.36 4.70
C GLU A 245 -27.15 -9.70 6.20
N LEU A 246 -27.43 -8.69 7.04
CA LEU A 246 -27.47 -8.81 8.50
C LEU A 246 -28.89 -8.88 9.08
N VAL A 247 -29.87 -9.24 8.27
CA VAL A 247 -31.28 -9.02 8.62
C VAL A 247 -31.70 -9.73 9.90
N ASP A 248 -31.23 -10.95 10.11
CA ASP A 248 -31.56 -11.71 11.32
C ASP A 248 -30.78 -11.20 12.54
N GLY A 249 -29.53 -10.77 12.35
CA GLY A 249 -28.72 -10.13 13.40
C GLY A 249 -29.26 -8.77 13.84
N LEU A 250 -29.94 -8.05 12.95
CA LEU A 250 -30.57 -6.76 13.22
C LEU A 250 -32.06 -6.87 13.61
N GLN A 251 -32.62 -8.09 13.53
CA GLN A 251 -34.03 -8.36 13.82
C GLN A 251 -34.98 -7.41 13.06
N LEU A 252 -34.72 -7.17 11.77
CA LEU A 252 -35.52 -6.21 10.99
C LEU A 252 -36.99 -6.63 10.92
N SER A 253 -37.88 -5.65 11.15
CA SER A 253 -39.32 -5.83 10.92
C SER A 253 -39.62 -6.09 9.45
N PRO A 254 -40.77 -6.69 9.10
CA PRO A 254 -41.19 -6.86 7.70
C PRO A 254 -41.21 -5.54 6.92
N GLU A 255 -41.60 -4.44 7.56
CA GLU A 255 -41.62 -3.11 6.97
C GLU A 255 -40.20 -2.59 6.71
N GLN A 256 -39.28 -2.76 7.67
CA GLN A 256 -37.88 -2.37 7.52
C GLN A 256 -37.18 -3.18 6.42
N ARG A 257 -37.45 -4.48 6.33
CA ARG A 257 -36.94 -5.35 5.25
C ARG A 257 -37.42 -4.84 3.89
N THR A 258 -38.72 -4.55 3.77
CA THR A 258 -39.33 -4.04 2.53
C THR A 258 -38.73 -2.69 2.11
N GLU A 259 -38.58 -1.77 3.06
CA GLU A 259 -38.04 -0.44 2.76
C GLU A 259 -36.54 -0.49 2.43
N THR A 260 -35.77 -1.31 3.14
CA THR A 260 -34.34 -1.54 2.85
C THR A 260 -34.14 -2.13 1.46
N GLN A 261 -34.97 -3.10 1.06
CA GLN A 261 -34.94 -3.66 -0.30
C GLN A 261 -35.25 -2.59 -1.35
N ARG A 262 -36.28 -1.77 -1.12
CA ARG A 262 -36.64 -0.67 -2.01
C ARG A 262 -35.51 0.34 -2.17
N LEU A 263 -34.81 0.68 -1.08
CA LEU A 263 -33.65 1.57 -1.09
C LEU A 263 -32.48 0.96 -1.86
N TYR A 264 -32.19 -0.33 -1.65
CA TYR A 264 -31.15 -1.06 -2.38
C TYR A 264 -31.43 -1.08 -3.88
N ASP A 265 -32.65 -1.47 -4.29
CA ASP A 265 -33.01 -1.58 -5.71
C ASP A 265 -32.95 -0.22 -6.43
N ALA A 266 -33.44 0.83 -5.77
CA ALA A 266 -33.39 2.19 -6.32
C ALA A 266 -31.94 2.70 -6.47
N MET A 267 -31.11 2.50 -5.45
CA MET A 267 -29.68 2.83 -5.49
C MET A 267 -28.97 2.05 -6.60
N LEU A 268 -29.19 0.74 -6.69
CA LEU A 268 -28.53 -0.14 -7.66
C LEU A 268 -28.87 0.26 -9.09
N ALA A 269 -30.14 0.57 -9.36
CA ALA A 269 -30.59 1.00 -10.69
C ALA A 269 -29.93 2.33 -11.11
N GLU A 270 -29.89 3.32 -10.22
CA GLU A 270 -29.26 4.61 -10.51
C GLU A 270 -27.73 4.48 -10.64
N ALA A 271 -27.09 3.71 -9.77
CA ALA A 271 -25.65 3.45 -9.81
C ALA A 271 -25.24 2.72 -11.09
N THR A 272 -26.02 1.72 -11.54
CA THR A 272 -25.78 1.00 -12.79
C THR A 272 -25.85 1.93 -14.00
N ALA A 273 -26.88 2.79 -14.06
CA ALA A 273 -27.05 3.74 -15.16
C ALA A 273 -25.92 4.79 -15.22
N LEU A 274 -25.42 5.23 -14.06
CA LEU A 274 -24.29 6.15 -13.97
C LEU A 274 -22.95 5.46 -14.27
N GLY A 275 -22.74 4.25 -13.77
CA GLY A 275 -21.54 3.46 -14.04
C GLY A 275 -21.38 3.14 -15.52
N ALA A 276 -22.47 2.82 -16.22
CA ALA A 276 -22.46 2.68 -17.68
C ALA A 276 -22.05 3.96 -18.41
N GLN A 277 -22.48 5.14 -17.92
CA GLN A 277 -22.05 6.42 -18.47
C GLN A 277 -20.55 6.67 -18.23
N VAL A 278 -20.01 6.34 -17.05
CA VAL A 278 -18.56 6.44 -16.78
C VAL A 278 -17.80 5.57 -17.78
N VAL A 279 -18.14 4.28 -17.89
CA VAL A 279 -17.44 3.34 -18.77
C VAL A 279 -17.47 3.80 -20.24
N GLU A 280 -18.60 4.33 -20.70
CA GLU A 280 -18.71 4.82 -22.08
C GLU A 280 -17.88 6.09 -22.32
N GLN A 281 -17.86 7.03 -21.36
CA GLN A 281 -17.06 8.25 -21.49
C GLN A 281 -15.56 7.97 -21.41
N GLU A 282 -15.12 7.05 -20.53
CA GLU A 282 -13.72 6.61 -20.46
C GLU A 282 -13.31 5.92 -21.78
N ARG A 283 -14.18 5.08 -22.35
CA ARG A 283 -13.94 4.45 -23.66
C ARG A 283 -13.84 5.49 -24.78
N HIS A 284 -14.71 6.50 -24.78
CA HIS A 284 -14.67 7.55 -25.78
C HIS A 284 -13.39 8.40 -25.66
N LEU A 285 -12.99 8.75 -24.44
CA LEU A 285 -11.74 9.47 -24.19
C LEU A 285 -10.53 8.66 -24.69
N ASP A 286 -10.48 7.36 -24.35
CA ASP A 286 -9.43 6.45 -24.80
C ASP A 286 -9.33 6.39 -26.33
N ALA A 287 -10.48 6.27 -27.01
CA ALA A 287 -10.54 6.21 -28.47
C ALA A 287 -10.01 7.50 -29.13
N LEU A 288 -10.29 8.68 -28.57
CA LEU A 288 -9.78 9.95 -29.10
C LEU A 288 -8.24 10.01 -29.03
N PHE A 289 -7.65 9.56 -27.93
CA PHE A 289 -6.19 9.50 -27.80
C PHE A 289 -5.59 8.45 -28.73
N ALA A 290 -6.19 7.25 -28.79
CA ALA A 290 -5.71 6.17 -29.66
C ALA A 290 -5.76 6.54 -31.16
N ALA A 291 -6.76 7.32 -31.57
CA ALA A 291 -6.88 7.82 -32.95
C ALA A 291 -6.00 9.04 -33.24
N GLY A 292 -5.38 9.67 -32.23
CA GLY A 292 -4.66 10.94 -32.39
C GLY A 292 -5.57 12.14 -32.67
N GLU A 293 -6.85 12.04 -32.30
CA GLU A 293 -7.90 13.05 -32.55
C GLU A 293 -8.21 13.91 -31.31
N ALA A 294 -7.56 13.63 -30.17
CA ALA A 294 -7.75 14.37 -28.93
C ALA A 294 -7.34 15.84 -29.10
N THR A 295 -8.27 16.77 -28.84
CA THR A 295 -7.99 18.21 -28.71
C THR A 295 -8.17 18.66 -27.26
N PRO A 296 -7.50 19.74 -26.82
CA PRO A 296 -7.68 20.27 -25.46
C PRO A 296 -9.16 20.50 -25.10
N GLU A 297 -9.93 21.08 -26.02
CA GLU A 297 -11.35 21.39 -25.79
C GLU A 297 -12.21 20.12 -25.66
N ALA A 298 -11.90 19.07 -26.43
CA ALA A 298 -12.59 17.80 -26.34
C ALA A 298 -12.27 17.09 -25.02
N VAL A 299 -11.01 17.09 -24.61
CA VAL A 299 -10.53 16.52 -23.34
C VAL A 299 -11.16 17.24 -22.16
N ASP A 300 -11.12 18.58 -22.11
CA ASP A 300 -11.68 19.37 -21.01
C ASP A 300 -13.16 19.08 -20.80
N ARG A 301 -13.93 19.01 -21.90
CA ARG A 301 -15.36 18.69 -21.87
C ARG A 301 -15.63 17.28 -21.36
N ILE A 302 -14.92 16.26 -21.86
CA ILE A 302 -15.15 14.87 -21.47
C ILE A 302 -14.69 14.65 -20.02
N ALA A 303 -13.53 15.17 -19.64
CA ALA A 303 -13.00 15.06 -18.27
C ALA A 303 -13.91 15.74 -17.24
N THR A 304 -14.43 16.94 -17.56
CA THR A 304 -15.39 17.64 -16.69
C THR A 304 -16.66 16.81 -16.52
N HIS A 305 -17.20 16.28 -17.62
CA HIS A 305 -18.40 15.45 -17.58
C HIS A 305 -18.18 14.13 -16.80
N LEU A 306 -17.03 13.48 -16.97
CA LEU A 306 -16.63 12.32 -16.17
C LEU A 306 -16.61 12.64 -14.67
N GLY A 307 -16.03 13.79 -14.29
CA GLY A 307 -16.05 14.28 -12.91
C GLY A 307 -17.46 14.45 -12.36
N GLU A 308 -18.37 15.03 -13.13
CA GLU A 308 -19.78 15.19 -12.75
C GLU A 308 -20.48 13.84 -12.56
N VAL A 309 -20.32 12.91 -13.51
CA VAL A 309 -20.97 11.59 -13.46
C VAL A 309 -20.42 10.75 -12.30
N ARG A 310 -19.09 10.72 -12.10
CA ARG A 310 -18.47 10.04 -10.93
C ARG A 310 -18.92 10.67 -9.61
N GLY A 311 -19.03 12.00 -9.55
CA GLY A 311 -19.57 12.73 -8.39
C GLY A 311 -21.01 12.33 -8.08
N ARG A 312 -21.86 12.24 -9.11
CA ARG A 312 -23.24 11.76 -8.97
C ARG A 312 -23.31 10.30 -8.51
N LEU A 313 -22.49 9.42 -9.08
CA LEU A 313 -22.42 8.01 -8.67
C LEU A 313 -22.07 7.88 -7.18
N ARG A 314 -21.06 8.64 -6.73
CA ARG A 314 -20.71 8.70 -5.31
C ARG A 314 -21.88 9.19 -4.44
N ALA A 315 -22.57 10.24 -4.89
CA ALA A 315 -23.73 10.80 -4.18
C ALA A 315 -24.90 9.80 -4.07
N VAL A 316 -25.13 8.95 -5.07
CA VAL A 316 -26.16 7.90 -5.03
C VAL A 316 -25.90 6.93 -3.86
N HIS A 317 -24.67 6.43 -3.73
CA HIS A 317 -24.34 5.54 -2.62
C HIS A 317 -24.44 6.26 -1.27
N LEU A 318 -23.90 7.48 -1.13
CA LEU A 318 -23.97 8.23 0.13
C LEU A 318 -25.41 8.54 0.55
N ARG A 319 -26.28 8.93 -0.39
CA ARG A 319 -27.71 9.17 -0.13
C ARG A 319 -28.43 7.89 0.30
N ALA A 320 -28.08 6.75 -0.27
CA ALA A 320 -28.65 5.47 0.13
C ALA A 320 -28.30 5.13 1.59
N HIS A 321 -27.07 5.38 2.03
CA HIS A 321 -26.67 5.21 3.43
C HIS A 321 -27.42 6.17 4.39
N ILE A 322 -27.63 7.43 3.98
CA ILE A 322 -28.44 8.39 4.75
C ILE A 322 -29.87 7.89 4.90
N ALA A 323 -30.49 7.46 3.81
CA ALA A 323 -31.85 6.93 3.82
C ALA A 323 -31.96 5.65 4.65
N GLN A 324 -31.01 4.74 4.51
CA GLN A 324 -31.00 3.48 5.24
C GLN A 324 -30.88 3.69 6.76
N ARG A 325 -30.03 4.62 7.20
CA ARG A 325 -29.93 4.97 8.62
C ARG A 325 -31.28 5.41 9.21
N ALA A 326 -32.12 6.10 8.42
CA ALA A 326 -33.44 6.55 8.87
C ALA A 326 -34.48 5.42 8.98
N VAL A 327 -34.23 4.25 8.37
CA VAL A 327 -35.10 3.06 8.47
C VAL A 327 -34.89 2.30 9.77
N LEU A 328 -33.67 2.36 10.32
CA LEU A 328 -33.27 1.59 11.49
C LEU A 328 -33.48 2.37 12.78
N THR A 329 -33.73 1.65 13.89
CA THR A 329 -33.70 2.26 15.22
C THR A 329 -32.25 2.55 15.64
N PRO A 330 -32.02 3.45 16.62
CA PRO A 330 -30.69 3.67 17.17
C PRO A 330 -30.00 2.37 17.64
N GLU A 331 -30.75 1.48 18.28
CA GLU A 331 -30.24 0.20 18.78
C GLU A 331 -29.81 -0.73 17.64
N GLN A 332 -30.55 -0.73 16.52
CA GLN A 332 -30.19 -1.47 15.32
C GLN A 332 -28.96 -0.87 14.62
N VAL A 333 -28.79 0.45 14.61
CA VAL A 333 -27.58 1.10 14.10
C VAL A 333 -26.36 0.71 14.95
N ASP A 334 -26.50 0.67 16.26
CA ASP A 334 -25.41 0.22 17.15
C ASP A 334 -25.12 -1.27 16.98
N ALA A 335 -26.15 -2.11 16.83
CA ALA A 335 -26.00 -3.52 16.53
C ALA A 335 -25.30 -3.75 15.18
N TYR A 336 -25.66 -2.96 14.16
CA TYR A 336 -24.98 -2.99 12.85
C TYR A 336 -23.49 -2.69 12.99
N ARG A 337 -23.13 -1.65 13.74
CA ARG A 337 -21.72 -1.28 13.95
C ARG A 337 -20.93 -2.42 14.59
N ARG A 338 -21.49 -3.10 15.60
CA ARG A 338 -20.87 -4.29 16.21
C ARG A 338 -20.75 -5.46 15.25
N LEU A 339 -21.84 -5.80 14.54
CA LEU A 339 -21.87 -6.90 13.57
C LEU A 339 -20.90 -6.70 12.40
N ARG A 340 -20.57 -5.44 12.09
CA ARG A 340 -19.58 -5.07 11.06
C ARG A 340 -18.17 -4.85 11.58
N GLY A 341 -17.93 -4.96 12.89
CA GLY A 341 -16.62 -4.75 13.50
C GLY A 341 -16.19 -3.28 13.57
N TYR A 342 -17.13 -2.34 13.56
CA TYR A 342 -16.88 -0.90 13.69
C TYR A 342 -17.06 -0.36 15.11
N ALA A 343 -17.46 -1.23 16.04
CA ALA A 343 -17.63 -0.94 17.46
C ALA A 343 -17.51 -2.24 18.26
N ASP A 344 -17.10 -2.11 19.52
CA ASP A 344 -16.98 -3.21 20.49
C ASP A 344 -18.35 -3.78 20.93
#